data_AF-A0A8J5Z226-F1
#
_entry.id   AF-A0A8J5Z226-F1
#
_cell.length_a   1.000
_cell.length_b   1.000
_cell.length_c   1.000
_cell.angle_alpha   90.00
_cell.angle_beta   90.00
_cell.angle_gamma   90.00
#
_symmetry.space_group_name_H-M   'P 1'
#
loop_
_entity.id
_entity.type
_entity.pdbx_description
1 polymer ?
#
loop_
_entity_poly.entity_id
_entity_poly.type
_entity_poly.pdbx_seq_one_letter_code
_entity_poly.pdbx_strand_id
1 'polypeptide(L)'
;MGIDLVAGGKCKKSKRTAPKSDDIYLKLLVKLYRFLVRRTGSKFNAVILKRLFMSKVNEPPLSLSRLIQFMKGKEDKIGVVVGTVTDDIRVYEVPALKVTALRFTETARARIEKAGGECLTFDQLALRAPLGQNTVSILLLHFVSSCYATLASSNRNQMHPLTGNEISYALSNVSRKADPSAYIMSCERRKWGLDLFKLLWMELQVLLRGPKNAREAVKHFGSAPGVPHSHSKPYVRSKGRKFERARGRRNSKGFRV
;
A
#
# COMPACT_ATOMS: atom_id res chain seq x y z
N MET A 1 36.90 -27.96 -1.47
CA MET A 1 36.38 -27.00 -2.45
C MET A 1 36.19 -25.66 -1.77
N GLY A 2 36.95 -24.63 -2.12
CA GLY A 2 36.70 -23.26 -1.64
C GLY A 2 35.44 -22.72 -2.30
N ILE A 3 34.50 -22.21 -1.52
CA ILE A 3 33.28 -21.60 -2.05
C ILE A 3 33.56 -20.11 -2.24
N ASP A 4 33.37 -19.60 -3.46
CA ASP A 4 33.45 -18.17 -3.73
C ASP A 4 32.20 -17.47 -3.16
N LEU A 5 32.41 -16.70 -2.10
CA LEU A 5 31.33 -16.12 -1.30
C LEU A 5 31.38 -14.59 -1.37
N VAL A 6 30.35 -14.00 -1.99
CA VAL A 6 30.10 -12.55 -1.86
C VAL A 6 29.79 -12.23 -0.40
N ALA A 7 30.63 -11.40 0.23
CA ALA A 7 30.48 -10.93 1.61
C ALA A 7 30.35 -12.04 2.69
N GLY A 8 31.09 -13.14 2.56
CA GLY A 8 31.21 -14.16 3.62
C GLY A 8 30.01 -15.12 3.75
N GLY A 9 29.10 -15.14 2.76
CA GLY A 9 28.13 -16.22 2.51
C GLY A 9 26.92 -16.31 3.44
N LYS A 10 26.92 -15.64 4.61
CA LYS A 10 25.79 -15.68 5.55
C LYS A 10 24.80 -14.53 5.33
N CYS A 11 23.66 -14.84 4.73
CA CYS A 11 22.56 -13.89 4.54
C CYS A 11 21.77 -13.64 5.84
N LYS A 12 22.03 -12.52 6.52
CA LYS A 12 21.25 -12.09 7.70
C LYS A 12 19.83 -11.69 7.30
N LYS A 13 18.82 -12.20 7.99
CA LYS A 13 17.40 -11.81 7.81
C LYS A 13 17.07 -10.67 8.76
N SER A 14 16.74 -9.49 8.24
CA SER A 14 16.39 -8.30 9.03
C SER A 14 14.94 -8.27 9.53
N LYS A 15 14.13 -9.28 9.18
CA LYS A 15 12.71 -9.37 9.54
C LYS A 15 12.50 -10.07 10.88
N ARG A 16 11.44 -9.68 11.58
CA ARG A 16 10.99 -10.34 12.82
C ARG A 16 10.38 -11.71 12.51
N THR A 17 10.71 -12.69 13.35
CA THR A 17 10.21 -14.08 13.26
C THR A 17 9.10 -14.39 14.28
N ALA A 18 8.98 -13.57 15.32
CA ALA A 18 8.01 -13.65 16.40
C ALA A 18 7.67 -12.22 16.89
N PRO A 19 6.51 -12.00 17.53
CA PRO A 19 6.22 -10.73 18.18
C PRO A 19 7.19 -10.51 19.34
N LYS A 20 7.61 -9.26 19.58
CA LYS A 20 8.44 -8.90 20.75
C LYS A 20 7.60 -8.77 22.03
N SER A 21 6.30 -8.57 21.89
CA SER A 21 5.37 -8.31 23.01
C SER A 21 5.15 -9.53 23.89
N ASP A 22 4.90 -9.30 25.18
CA ASP A 22 4.59 -10.35 26.15
C ASP A 22 3.10 -10.68 26.32
N ASP A 23 2.22 -9.95 25.63
CA ASP A 23 0.77 -10.19 25.59
C ASP A 23 0.45 -11.63 25.17
N ILE A 24 -0.21 -12.36 26.08
CA ILE A 24 -0.57 -13.77 25.92
C ILE A 24 -1.56 -13.95 24.76
N TYR A 25 -2.55 -13.06 24.61
CA TYR A 25 -3.56 -13.15 23.55
C TYR A 25 -2.92 -12.98 22.18
N LEU A 26 -1.97 -12.06 22.05
CA LEU A 26 -1.22 -11.88 20.81
C LEU A 26 -0.38 -13.12 20.48
N LYS A 27 0.28 -13.72 21.49
CA LYS A 27 1.06 -14.96 21.32
C LYS A 27 0.17 -16.13 20.87
N LEU A 28 -1.03 -16.28 21.43
CA LEU A 28 -2.00 -17.30 21.03
C LEU A 28 -2.50 -17.09 19.59
N LEU A 29 -2.87 -15.86 19.25
CA LEU A 29 -3.32 -15.50 17.91
C LEU A 29 -2.21 -15.75 16.87
N VAL A 30 -0.96 -15.43 17.19
CA VAL A 30 0.19 -15.76 16.34
C VAL A 30 0.34 -17.27 16.14
N LYS A 31 0.17 -18.09 17.19
CA LYS A 31 0.23 -19.56 17.06
C LYS A 31 -0.86 -20.08 16.11
N LEU A 32 -2.09 -19.56 16.24
CA LEU A 32 -3.21 -19.87 15.36
C LEU A 32 -2.87 -19.55 13.90
N TYR A 33 -2.45 -18.31 13.60
CA TYR A 33 -2.14 -17.92 12.23
C TYR A 33 -0.88 -18.60 11.67
N ARG A 34 0.11 -18.97 12.50
CA ARG A 34 1.23 -19.83 12.07
C ARG A 34 0.73 -21.20 11.63
N PHE A 35 -0.20 -21.79 12.38
CA PHE A 35 -0.82 -23.06 12.02
C PHE A 35 -1.58 -22.95 10.71
N LEU A 36 -2.44 -21.93 10.55
CA LEU A 36 -3.20 -21.70 9.33
C LEU A 36 -2.31 -21.51 8.10
N VAL A 37 -1.26 -20.69 8.20
CA VAL A 37 -0.32 -20.45 7.08
C VAL A 37 0.33 -21.75 6.62
N ARG A 38 0.75 -22.61 7.57
CA ARG A 38 1.39 -23.88 7.26
C ARG A 38 0.44 -24.89 6.62
N ARG A 39 -0.84 -24.89 7.00
CA ARG A 39 -1.83 -25.88 6.54
C ARG A 39 -2.56 -25.46 5.26
N THR A 40 -2.84 -24.17 5.08
CA THR A 40 -3.68 -23.67 3.99
C THR A 40 -2.89 -23.09 2.82
N GLY A 41 -1.65 -22.63 3.02
CA GLY A 41 -0.86 -21.99 1.98
C GLY A 41 -1.39 -20.63 1.49
N SER A 42 -2.45 -20.07 2.09
CA SER A 42 -3.05 -18.81 1.64
C SER A 42 -2.13 -17.61 1.90
N LYS A 43 -1.96 -16.76 0.87
CA LYS A 43 -1.16 -15.53 0.97
C LYS A 43 -1.73 -14.55 2.00
N PHE A 44 -3.05 -14.50 2.13
CA PHE A 44 -3.78 -13.67 3.09
C PHE A 44 -3.30 -13.89 4.53
N ASN A 45 -3.30 -15.14 5.00
CA ASN A 45 -2.86 -15.49 6.35
C ASN A 45 -1.37 -15.19 6.56
N ALA A 46 -0.54 -15.37 5.52
CA ALA A 46 0.87 -15.04 5.58
C ALA A 46 1.11 -13.53 5.77
N VAL A 47 0.23 -12.68 5.21
CA VAL A 47 0.28 -11.23 5.42
C VAL A 47 -0.19 -10.87 6.83
N ILE A 48 -1.28 -11.44 7.34
CA ILE A 48 -1.74 -11.20 8.72
C ILE A 48 -0.64 -11.57 9.71
N LEU A 49 -0.05 -12.76 9.58
CA LEU A 49 1.01 -13.23 10.46
C LEU A 49 2.21 -12.27 10.49
N LYS A 50 2.65 -11.78 9.32
CA LYS A 50 3.73 -10.79 9.24
C LYS A 50 3.36 -9.47 9.93
N ARG A 51 2.09 -9.08 9.90
CA ARG A 51 1.61 -7.84 10.53
C ARG A 51 1.52 -7.97 12.04
N LEU A 52 1.10 -9.11 12.58
CA LEU A 52 1.08 -9.35 14.03
C LEU A 52 2.47 -9.27 14.69
N PHE A 53 3.55 -9.41 13.92
CA PHE A 53 4.93 -9.26 14.42
C PHE A 53 5.41 -7.80 14.44
N MET A 54 4.64 -6.89 13.85
CA MET A 54 5.05 -5.50 13.72
C MET A 54 5.09 -4.82 15.09
N SER A 55 5.85 -3.73 15.18
CA SER A 55 5.81 -2.85 16.34
C SER A 55 4.58 -1.94 16.27
N LYS A 56 4.13 -1.45 17.41
CA LYS A 56 3.02 -0.47 17.51
C LYS A 56 3.18 0.73 16.57
N VAL A 57 4.41 1.24 16.40
CA VAL A 57 4.74 2.33 15.46
C VAL A 57 4.37 1.99 14.01
N ASN A 58 4.49 0.72 13.64
CA ASN A 58 4.15 0.20 12.33
C ASN A 58 2.68 -0.25 12.23
N GLU A 59 1.92 -0.20 13.31
CA GLU A 59 0.49 -0.51 13.39
C GLU A 59 -0.28 0.78 13.70
N PRO A 60 -0.29 1.76 12.77
CA PRO A 60 -1.03 2.99 12.98
C PRO A 60 -2.54 2.71 13.09
N PRO A 61 -3.26 3.45 13.95
CA PRO A 61 -4.70 3.33 14.05
C PRO A 61 -5.38 3.73 12.73
N LEU A 62 -6.55 3.15 12.48
CA LEU A 62 -7.36 3.41 11.31
C LEU A 62 -8.70 4.04 11.75
N SER A 63 -9.01 5.22 11.22
CA SER A 63 -10.24 5.95 11.54
C SER A 63 -11.45 5.38 10.80
N LEU A 64 -12.65 5.48 11.38
CA LEU A 64 -13.90 5.07 10.73
C LEU A 64 -14.12 5.77 9.38
N SER A 65 -13.80 7.06 9.27
CA SER A 65 -13.87 7.82 8.01
C SER A 65 -13.10 7.15 6.85
N ARG A 66 -11.87 6.71 7.12
CA ARG A 66 -11.06 6.01 6.12
C ARG A 66 -11.59 4.62 5.85
N LEU A 67 -12.08 3.94 6.88
CA LEU A 67 -12.67 2.62 6.74
C LEU A 67 -13.87 2.65 5.79
N ILE A 68 -14.78 3.61 5.99
CA ILE A 68 -15.95 3.83 5.12
C ILE A 68 -15.50 4.07 3.69
N GLN A 69 -14.52 4.95 3.48
CA GLN A 69 -13.99 5.23 2.13
C GLN A 69 -13.47 3.97 1.44
N PHE A 70 -12.84 3.06 2.19
CA PHE A 70 -12.32 1.80 1.68
C PHE A 70 -13.41 0.74 1.42
N MET A 71 -14.54 0.83 2.12
CA MET A 71 -15.67 -0.08 1.99
C MET A 71 -16.75 0.41 1.01
N LYS A 72 -16.62 1.62 0.45
CA LYS A 72 -17.47 2.08 -0.66
C LYS A 72 -17.45 1.07 -1.82
N GLY A 73 -18.62 0.59 -2.22
CA GLY A 73 -18.80 -0.41 -3.29
C GLY A 73 -18.42 -1.84 -2.90
N LYS A 74 -18.24 -2.14 -1.61
CA LYS A 74 -17.86 -3.47 -1.08
C LYS A 74 -18.54 -3.75 0.24
N GLU A 75 -19.87 -3.75 0.22
CA GLU A 75 -20.69 -3.86 1.43
C GLU A 75 -20.77 -5.30 1.95
N ASP A 76 -20.68 -6.29 1.05
CA ASP A 76 -20.78 -7.72 1.41
C ASP A 76 -19.54 -8.30 2.07
N LYS A 77 -18.43 -7.53 2.10
CA LYS A 77 -17.12 -8.04 2.46
C LYS A 77 -16.69 -7.58 3.84
N ILE A 78 -15.89 -8.41 4.50
CA ILE A 78 -15.34 -8.11 5.81
C ILE A 78 -14.09 -7.23 5.67
N GLY A 79 -14.10 -6.05 6.28
CA GLY A 79 -12.92 -5.18 6.36
C GLY A 79 -11.94 -5.69 7.42
N VAL A 80 -10.68 -5.96 7.05
CA VAL A 80 -9.67 -6.50 7.99
C VAL A 80 -8.58 -5.48 8.28
N VAL A 81 -8.45 -5.12 9.56
CA VAL A 81 -7.49 -4.15 10.08
C VAL A 81 -6.58 -4.80 11.12
N VAL A 82 -5.31 -5.03 10.79
CA VAL A 82 -4.32 -5.43 11.81
C VAL A 82 -3.81 -4.17 12.50
N GLY A 83 -4.55 -3.74 13.52
CA GLY A 83 -4.31 -2.51 14.28
C GLY A 83 -5.53 -2.12 15.11
N THR A 84 -5.54 -0.88 15.60
CA THR A 84 -6.67 -0.31 16.33
C THR A 84 -7.60 0.45 15.39
N VAL A 85 -8.91 0.27 15.52
CA VAL A 85 -9.92 1.09 14.85
C VAL A 85 -10.39 2.17 15.81
N THR A 86 -10.30 3.42 15.38
CA THR A 86 -10.64 4.60 16.17
C THR A 86 -11.85 5.31 15.60
N ASP A 87 -12.65 5.90 16.48
CA ASP A 87 -13.78 6.73 16.09
C ASP A 87 -13.33 8.03 15.37
N ASP A 88 -14.22 8.57 14.54
CA ASP A 88 -14.06 9.89 13.90
C ASP A 88 -15.38 10.65 14.01
N ILE A 89 -15.42 11.63 14.92
CA ILE A 89 -16.60 12.43 15.26
C ILE A 89 -17.13 13.19 14.02
N ARG A 90 -16.26 13.48 13.04
CA ARG A 90 -16.63 14.24 11.84
C ARG A 90 -17.55 13.48 10.88
N VAL A 91 -17.56 12.16 10.98
CA VAL A 91 -18.51 11.33 10.24
C VAL A 91 -19.78 11.32 11.04
N TYR A 92 -20.91 11.70 10.46
CA TYR A 92 -22.20 11.66 11.16
C TYR A 92 -22.83 10.26 11.05
N GLU A 93 -22.93 9.77 9.81
CA GLU A 93 -23.56 8.48 9.50
C GLU A 93 -22.52 7.41 9.22
N VAL A 94 -22.63 6.29 9.94
CA VAL A 94 -21.78 5.12 9.73
C VAL A 94 -22.64 4.06 9.04
N PRO A 95 -22.23 3.53 7.87
CA PRO A 95 -22.95 2.44 7.23
C PRO A 95 -22.81 1.14 8.06
N ALA A 96 -23.67 0.16 7.79
CA ALA A 96 -23.54 -1.17 8.40
C ALA A 96 -22.25 -1.84 7.88
N LEU A 97 -21.25 -1.96 8.76
CA LEU A 97 -19.91 -2.44 8.40
C LEU A 97 -19.59 -3.73 9.16
N LYS A 98 -19.04 -4.73 8.46
CA LYS A 98 -18.44 -5.91 9.08
C LYS A 98 -16.94 -5.71 9.16
N VAL A 99 -16.41 -5.43 10.36
CA VAL A 99 -15.00 -5.06 10.56
C VAL A 99 -14.33 -6.02 11.51
N THR A 100 -13.13 -6.48 11.16
CA THR A 100 -12.24 -7.26 12.02
C THR A 100 -11.03 -6.41 12.41
N ALA A 101 -10.74 -6.33 13.70
CA ALA A 101 -9.58 -5.61 14.19
C ALA A 101 -8.94 -6.26 15.42
N LEU A 102 -7.71 -5.84 15.74
CA LEU A 102 -7.06 -6.28 16.98
C LEU A 102 -7.70 -5.61 18.19
N ARG A 103 -8.03 -4.32 18.05
CA ARG A 103 -8.68 -3.52 19.09
C ARG A 103 -9.64 -2.53 18.47
N PHE A 104 -10.78 -2.33 19.11
CA PHE A 104 -11.72 -1.26 18.82
C PHE A 104 -11.72 -0.30 20.01
N THR A 105 -11.73 1.01 19.75
CA THR A 105 -12.12 1.97 20.78
C THR A 105 -13.60 1.78 21.10
N GLU A 106 -14.00 1.94 22.37
CA GLU A 106 -15.37 1.72 22.83
C GLU A 106 -16.38 2.58 22.06
N THR A 107 -16.02 3.84 21.80
CA THR A 107 -16.83 4.76 21.00
C THR A 107 -17.03 4.28 19.56
N ALA A 108 -15.97 3.77 18.92
CA ALA A 108 -16.08 3.19 17.57
C ALA A 108 -16.94 1.93 17.56
N ARG A 109 -16.80 1.06 18.56
CA ARG A 109 -17.61 -0.15 18.69
C ARG A 109 -19.10 0.18 18.81
N ALA A 110 -19.45 1.05 19.75
CA ALA A 110 -20.83 1.47 19.97
C ALA A 110 -21.47 2.08 18.72
N ARG A 111 -20.70 2.85 17.93
CA ARG A 111 -21.20 3.45 16.68
C ARG A 111 -21.40 2.43 15.56
N ILE A 112 -20.50 1.47 15.41
CA ILE A 112 -20.65 0.39 14.42
C ILE A 112 -21.86 -0.49 14.77
N GLU A 113 -22.00 -0.87 16.04
CA GLU A 113 -23.13 -1.68 16.52
C GLU A 113 -24.46 -0.93 16.39
N LYS A 114 -24.50 0.37 16.73
CA LYS A 114 -25.68 1.22 16.53
C LYS A 114 -26.09 1.32 15.06
N ALA A 115 -25.13 1.28 14.14
CA ALA A 115 -25.38 1.26 12.70
C ALA A 115 -25.81 -0.12 12.17
N GLY A 116 -25.93 -1.14 13.03
CA GLY A 116 -26.22 -2.51 12.64
C GLY A 116 -25.03 -3.26 12.03
N GLY A 117 -23.81 -2.75 12.23
CA GLY A 117 -22.57 -3.41 11.83
C GLY A 117 -22.06 -4.42 12.87
N GLU A 118 -21.11 -5.26 12.46
CA GLU A 118 -20.49 -6.28 13.32
C GLU A 118 -19.01 -5.94 13.58
N CYS A 119 -18.65 -5.86 14.86
CA CYS A 119 -17.25 -5.79 15.30
C CYS A 119 -16.73 -7.19 15.62
N LEU A 120 -15.77 -7.67 14.83
CA LEU A 120 -15.25 -9.04 14.90
C LEU A 120 -13.81 -9.09 15.40
N THR A 121 -13.47 -10.19 16.05
CA THR A 121 -12.11 -10.52 16.45
C THR A 121 -11.41 -11.40 15.40
N PHE A 122 -10.09 -11.56 15.53
CA PHE A 122 -9.31 -12.33 14.56
C PHE A 122 -9.50 -13.85 14.69
N ASP A 123 -9.81 -14.35 15.87
CA ASP A 123 -10.23 -15.74 16.11
C ASP A 123 -11.59 -16.02 15.42
N GLN A 124 -12.57 -15.13 15.57
CA GLN A 124 -13.85 -15.23 14.87
C GLN A 124 -13.68 -15.16 13.34
N LEU A 125 -12.78 -14.30 12.86
CA LEU A 125 -12.43 -14.24 11.43
C LEU A 125 -11.85 -15.56 10.93
N ALA A 126 -10.96 -16.18 11.70
CA ALA A 126 -10.35 -17.45 11.33
C ALA A 126 -11.37 -18.59 11.22
N LEU A 127 -12.41 -18.58 12.06
CA LEU A 127 -13.53 -19.53 11.98
C LEU A 127 -14.40 -19.30 10.74
N ARG A 128 -14.74 -18.04 10.43
CA ARG A 128 -15.60 -17.70 9.29
C ARG A 128 -14.90 -17.86 7.94
N ALA A 129 -13.65 -17.41 7.83
CA ALA A 129 -12.92 -17.34 6.57
C ALA A 129 -11.44 -17.76 6.75
N PRO A 130 -11.16 -19.07 6.92
CA PRO A 130 -9.79 -19.57 7.11
C PRO A 130 -8.88 -19.35 5.89
N LEU A 131 -9.47 -19.18 4.69
CA LEU A 131 -8.75 -18.87 3.45
C LEU A 131 -8.69 -17.37 3.13
N GLY A 132 -9.44 -16.53 3.86
CA GLY A 132 -9.54 -15.09 3.58
C GLY A 132 -10.50 -14.71 2.45
N GLN A 133 -11.39 -15.61 2.03
CA GLN A 133 -12.45 -15.36 1.06
C GLN A 133 -13.38 -14.23 1.56
N ASN A 134 -13.88 -13.38 0.65
CA ASN A 134 -14.77 -12.25 0.97
C ASN A 134 -14.23 -11.24 1.98
N THR A 135 -12.91 -11.11 2.10
CA THR A 135 -12.28 -10.05 2.91
C THR A 135 -11.74 -8.92 2.04
N VAL A 136 -11.94 -7.68 2.48
CA VAL A 136 -11.32 -6.51 1.86
C VAL A 136 -9.99 -6.22 2.50
N SER A 137 -8.97 -6.26 1.65
CA SER A 137 -7.59 -5.98 1.95
C SER A 137 -7.04 -5.19 0.75
N ILE A 138 -7.05 -3.87 0.85
CA ILE A 138 -6.71 -2.97 -0.25
C ILE A 138 -5.20 -2.81 -0.48
N LEU A 139 -4.80 -3.16 -1.71
CA LEU A 139 -3.62 -2.65 -2.40
C LEU A 139 -3.79 -1.16 -2.71
N LEU A 140 -2.80 -0.34 -2.36
CA LEU A 140 -2.67 1.03 -2.87
C LEU A 140 -2.42 0.94 -4.38
N LEU A 141 -3.47 1.07 -5.19
CA LEU A 141 -3.34 1.45 -6.59
C LEU A 141 -3.81 2.89 -6.76
N HIS A 142 -3.06 3.79 -6.14
CA HIS A 142 -2.95 5.16 -6.63
C HIS A 142 -1.57 5.30 -7.25
N PHE A 143 -1.31 4.67 -8.40
CA PHE A 143 -0.16 5.08 -9.24
C PHE A 143 -0.22 4.65 -10.72
N VAL A 144 -1.21 3.87 -11.19
CA VAL A 144 -1.25 3.41 -12.60
C VAL A 144 -2.48 3.94 -13.38
N SER A 145 -3.08 5.04 -12.96
CA SER A 145 -4.12 5.72 -13.77
C SER A 145 -3.59 6.97 -14.49
N SER A 146 -2.56 7.64 -13.94
CA SER A 146 -1.99 8.84 -14.57
C SER A 146 -1.01 8.59 -15.72
N CYS A 147 -0.59 7.34 -15.99
CA CYS A 147 0.19 7.02 -17.20
C CYS A 147 -0.69 6.60 -18.40
N TYR A 148 -1.92 6.12 -18.17
CA TYR A 148 -2.83 5.77 -19.28
C TYR A 148 -3.65 6.99 -19.77
N ALA A 149 -3.85 8.00 -18.93
CA ALA A 149 -4.55 9.23 -19.33
C ALA A 149 -3.71 10.12 -20.26
N THR A 150 -2.38 10.14 -20.12
CA THR A 150 -1.48 10.95 -20.97
C THR A 150 -1.17 10.30 -22.32
N LEU A 151 -1.21 8.97 -22.43
CA LEU A 151 -1.08 8.27 -23.72
C LEU A 151 -2.35 8.33 -24.57
N ALA A 152 -3.52 8.50 -23.96
CA ALA A 152 -4.82 8.61 -24.65
C ALA A 152 -5.19 10.04 -25.11
N SER A 153 -4.36 11.04 -24.78
CA SER A 153 -4.52 12.45 -25.17
C SER A 153 -3.51 12.94 -26.20
N SER A 154 -2.49 12.16 -26.56
CA SER A 154 -1.42 12.57 -27.49
C SER A 154 -1.57 12.04 -28.93
N ASN A 155 -2.71 11.46 -29.30
CA ASN A 155 -2.97 11.03 -30.68
C ASN A 155 -4.44 11.18 -31.04
N ARG A 156 -4.92 12.42 -31.13
CA ARG A 156 -6.25 12.69 -31.70
C ARG A 156 -6.29 13.74 -32.81
N ASN A 157 -5.19 14.45 -33.09
CA ASN A 157 -5.14 15.40 -34.20
C ASN A 157 -3.85 15.21 -35.00
N GLN A 158 -4.01 14.59 -36.17
CA GLN A 158 -3.23 14.70 -37.42
C GLN A 158 -3.10 13.32 -38.10
N MET A 159 -4.17 12.90 -38.79
CA MET A 159 -4.09 11.95 -39.89
C MET A 159 -4.40 12.75 -41.16
N HIS A 160 -3.36 13.15 -41.87
CA HIS A 160 -3.42 13.41 -43.31
C HIS A 160 -2.75 12.21 -43.99
N PRO A 161 -3.32 11.67 -45.09
CA PRO A 161 -2.70 10.54 -45.78
C PRO A 161 -1.42 11.01 -46.49
N LEU A 162 -0.28 10.41 -46.15
CA LEU A 162 0.99 10.60 -46.86
C LEU A 162 0.94 9.80 -48.17
N THR A 163 1.31 10.44 -49.28
CA THR A 163 1.37 9.82 -50.61
C THR A 163 2.59 8.89 -50.72
N GLY A 164 2.48 7.86 -51.57
CA GLY A 164 3.37 6.68 -51.62
C GLY A 164 4.87 6.88 -51.86
N ASN A 165 5.35 8.12 -51.99
CA ASN A 165 6.77 8.41 -52.24
C ASN A 165 7.58 8.64 -50.95
N GLU A 166 6.94 8.80 -49.79
CA GLU A 166 7.65 8.94 -48.49
C GLU A 166 8.02 7.59 -47.84
N ILE A 167 7.40 6.49 -48.27
CA ILE A 167 7.65 5.14 -47.74
C ILE A 167 9.00 4.58 -48.24
N SER A 168 9.44 4.99 -49.44
CA SER A 168 10.69 4.52 -50.05
C SER A 168 11.95 5.05 -49.34
N TYR A 169 11.90 6.29 -48.83
CA TYR A 169 13.06 6.93 -48.17
C TYR A 169 13.29 6.49 -46.71
N ALA A 170 12.26 5.95 -46.04
CA ALA A 170 12.39 5.44 -44.68
C ALA A 170 12.97 4.01 -44.62
N LEU A 171 12.88 3.25 -45.72
CA LEU A 171 13.32 1.85 -45.79
C LEU A 171 14.81 1.66 -46.14
N SER A 172 15.55 2.72 -46.48
CA SER A 172 16.98 2.62 -46.85
C SER A 172 17.96 2.85 -45.69
N ASN A 173 17.51 3.30 -44.51
CA ASN A 173 18.40 3.69 -43.41
C ASN A 173 18.29 2.87 -42.11
N VAL A 174 17.54 1.77 -42.11
CA VAL A 174 17.50 0.85 -40.96
C VAL A 174 18.01 -0.52 -41.39
N SER A 175 19.27 -0.54 -41.83
CA SER A 175 20.06 -1.76 -41.95
C SER A 175 21.37 -1.57 -41.21
N ARG A 176 21.35 -1.86 -39.90
CA ARG A 176 22.46 -2.43 -39.12
C ARG A 176 22.04 -2.68 -37.66
N LYS A 177 22.03 -3.97 -37.30
CA LYS A 177 21.95 -4.59 -35.96
C LYS A 177 20.58 -4.63 -35.26
N ALA A 178 19.80 -5.67 -35.58
CA ALA A 178 18.99 -6.38 -34.59
C ALA A 178 18.89 -7.85 -35.00
N ASP A 179 19.19 -8.74 -34.07
CA ASP A 179 19.20 -10.20 -34.25
C ASP A 179 17.77 -10.75 -34.53
N PRO A 180 17.59 -11.64 -35.51
CA PRO A 180 16.29 -12.19 -35.90
C PRO A 180 15.97 -13.49 -35.14
N SER A 181 15.37 -13.39 -33.95
CA SER A 181 14.67 -14.53 -33.31
C SER A 181 13.31 -14.16 -32.70
N ALA A 182 12.84 -12.93 -32.90
CA ALA A 182 11.56 -12.45 -32.38
C ALA A 182 10.37 -12.65 -33.36
N TYR A 183 10.49 -13.56 -34.34
CA TYR A 183 9.53 -13.69 -35.44
C TYR A 183 8.94 -15.10 -35.58
N ILE A 184 8.47 -15.69 -34.49
CA ILE A 184 7.37 -16.67 -34.53
C ILE A 184 6.46 -16.35 -33.34
N MET A 185 5.14 -16.32 -33.59
CA MET A 185 4.03 -15.89 -32.71
C MET A 185 3.39 -14.53 -33.04
N SER A 186 3.29 -14.21 -34.33
CA SER A 186 2.29 -13.27 -34.85
C SER A 186 1.20 -14.03 -35.60
N CYS A 187 0.40 -14.85 -34.90
CA CYS A 187 -0.90 -15.31 -35.43
C CYS A 187 -1.81 -15.92 -34.34
N GLU A 188 -2.11 -15.19 -33.26
CA GLU A 188 -3.33 -15.45 -32.46
C GLU A 188 -3.73 -14.24 -31.57
N ARG A 189 -3.54 -13.03 -32.09
CA ARG A 189 -3.87 -11.78 -31.39
C ARG A 189 -5.31 -11.31 -31.68
N ARG A 190 -6.28 -12.23 -31.54
CA ARG A 190 -7.73 -11.94 -31.56
C ARG A 190 -8.49 -13.03 -30.79
N LYS A 191 -8.40 -13.01 -29.45
CA LYS A 191 -9.34 -13.62 -28.45
C LYS A 191 -8.65 -13.85 -27.10
N TRP A 192 -8.02 -12.83 -26.54
CA TRP A 192 -7.81 -12.80 -25.09
C TRP A 192 -8.19 -11.40 -24.65
N GLY A 193 -9.47 -11.29 -24.29
CA GLY A 193 -10.08 -10.05 -23.85
C GLY A 193 -9.42 -9.51 -22.59
N LEU A 194 -9.93 -8.34 -22.21
CA LEU A 194 -9.69 -7.63 -20.95
C LEU A 194 -9.85 -8.47 -19.67
N ASP A 195 -10.15 -9.76 -19.78
CA ASP A 195 -10.32 -10.72 -18.70
C ASP A 195 -8.99 -11.32 -18.21
N LEU A 196 -7.96 -11.48 -19.05
CA LEU A 196 -6.68 -12.03 -18.57
C LEU A 196 -5.93 -11.02 -17.68
N PHE A 197 -6.06 -9.73 -17.95
CA PHE A 197 -5.54 -8.67 -17.08
C PHE A 197 -6.40 -8.49 -15.83
N LYS A 198 -7.71 -8.76 -15.87
CA LYS A 198 -8.57 -8.82 -14.67
C LYS A 198 -8.25 -10.02 -13.77
N LEU A 199 -7.94 -11.17 -14.36
CA LEU A 199 -7.64 -12.42 -13.65
C LEU A 199 -6.20 -12.44 -13.08
N LEU A 200 -5.23 -11.82 -13.76
CA LEU A 200 -3.85 -11.71 -13.27
C LEU A 200 -3.60 -10.51 -12.33
N TRP A 201 -4.56 -9.58 -12.25
CA TRP A 201 -4.52 -8.41 -11.34
C TRP A 201 -5.25 -8.67 -10.01
N MET A 202 -5.83 -9.85 -9.86
CA MET A 202 -6.28 -10.34 -8.56
C MET A 202 -5.10 -10.96 -7.80
N GLU A 203 -5.02 -10.64 -6.51
CA GLU A 203 -4.16 -11.28 -5.50
C GLU A 203 -2.79 -10.68 -5.18
N LEU A 204 -2.72 -9.37 -5.01
CA LEU A 204 -1.90 -8.82 -3.93
C LEU A 204 -2.82 -8.21 -2.87
N GLN A 205 -3.29 -9.09 -1.98
CA GLN A 205 -4.21 -8.77 -0.91
C GLN A 205 -3.46 -8.03 0.21
N VAL A 206 -3.69 -6.73 0.36
CA VAL A 206 -2.98 -5.90 1.36
C VAL A 206 -3.99 -5.42 2.40
N LEU A 207 -4.02 -6.00 3.60
CA LEU A 207 -4.98 -5.62 4.67
C LEU A 207 -5.05 -4.09 4.87
N LEU A 208 -6.22 -3.57 5.25
CA LEU A 208 -6.41 -2.15 5.52
C LEU A 208 -5.38 -1.68 6.56
N ARG A 209 -4.72 -0.55 6.29
CA ARG A 209 -3.66 -0.01 7.15
C ARG A 209 -3.83 1.49 7.33
N GLY A 210 -3.66 1.96 8.56
CA GLY A 210 -3.56 3.39 8.83
C GLY A 210 -2.35 4.05 8.17
N PRO A 211 -2.33 5.39 8.08
CA PRO A 211 -1.22 6.14 7.52
C PRO A 211 -0.01 6.13 8.45
N LYS A 212 1.11 5.53 8.02
CA LYS A 212 2.33 5.43 8.84
C LYS A 212 3.13 6.74 8.92
N ASN A 213 3.02 7.55 7.86
CA ASN A 213 3.83 8.76 7.68
C ASN A 213 3.17 10.01 8.29
N ALA A 214 1.97 9.89 8.85
CA ALA A 214 1.25 11.01 9.46
C ALA A 214 1.79 11.41 10.85
N ARG A 215 2.65 10.58 11.45
CA ARG A 215 3.23 10.82 12.79
C ARG A 215 4.22 11.98 12.80
N GLU A 216 4.27 12.71 13.93
CA GLU A 216 5.16 13.87 14.09
C GLU A 216 6.64 13.53 13.87
N ALA A 217 7.09 12.37 14.38
CA ALA A 217 8.48 11.93 14.20
C ALA A 217 8.91 11.88 12.72
N VAL A 218 8.00 11.52 11.80
CA VAL A 218 8.32 11.44 10.36
C VAL A 218 8.53 12.81 9.74
N LYS A 219 7.95 13.87 10.32
CA LYS A 219 8.16 15.25 9.84
C LYS A 219 9.60 15.72 10.04
N HIS A 220 10.34 15.10 10.96
CA HIS A 220 11.73 15.42 11.23
C HIS A 220 12.73 14.57 10.43
N PHE A 221 12.26 13.53 9.73
CA PHE A 221 13.10 12.65 8.93
C PHE A 221 13.31 13.20 7.51
N GLY A 222 14.28 12.65 6.80
CA GLY A 222 14.66 13.06 5.43
C GLY A 222 15.83 14.03 5.42
N SER A 223 15.94 14.82 4.36
CA SER A 223 17.00 15.82 4.19
C SER A 223 17.02 16.78 5.37
N ALA A 224 18.21 17.13 5.85
CA ALA A 224 18.38 18.00 7.02
C ALA A 224 17.70 19.37 6.81
N PRO A 225 17.15 19.98 7.87
CA PRO A 225 16.49 21.27 7.78
C PRO A 225 17.52 22.34 7.42
N GLY A 226 17.37 23.00 6.26
CA GLY A 226 18.38 23.94 5.76
C GLY A 226 19.15 23.45 4.53
N VAL A 227 18.81 22.27 4.00
CA VAL A 227 19.18 21.85 2.63
C VAL A 227 18.12 22.38 1.65
N PRO A 228 18.50 22.89 0.45
CA PRO A 228 17.53 23.30 -0.56
C PRO A 228 16.49 22.21 -0.84
N HIS A 229 15.22 22.58 -0.99
CA HIS A 229 14.09 21.66 -1.19
C HIS A 229 13.82 20.69 -0.01
N SER A 230 14.38 20.95 1.18
CA SER A 230 14.00 20.22 2.39
C SER A 230 12.68 20.74 2.97
N HIS A 231 11.75 19.82 3.24
CA HIS A 231 10.50 20.09 3.97
C HIS A 231 10.52 19.52 5.39
N SER A 232 11.70 19.13 5.88
CA SER A 232 11.87 18.58 7.23
C SER A 232 11.67 19.65 8.30
N LYS A 233 10.87 19.31 9.29
CA LYS A 233 10.60 20.17 10.45
C LYS A 233 11.86 20.22 11.33
N PRO A 234 12.39 21.40 11.69
CA PRO A 234 13.50 21.48 12.63
C PRO A 234 13.07 21.10 14.05
N TYR A 235 14.03 20.61 14.85
CA TYR A 235 13.83 20.34 16.28
C TYR A 235 13.98 21.65 17.07
N VAL A 236 12.85 22.23 17.44
CA VAL A 236 12.79 23.53 18.14
C VAL A 236 12.02 23.37 19.44
N ARG A 237 12.51 24.00 20.53
CA ARG A 237 11.86 23.97 21.85
C ARG A 237 10.43 24.52 21.85
N SER A 238 10.22 25.62 21.15
CA SER A 238 8.93 26.32 21.08
C SER A 238 8.69 26.95 19.72
N LYS A 239 7.43 27.10 19.34
CA LYS A 239 7.05 27.80 18.10
C LYS A 239 6.96 29.30 18.39
N GLY A 240 7.50 30.14 17.51
CA GLY A 240 7.37 31.60 17.64
C GLY A 240 8.29 32.38 16.72
N ARG A 241 8.16 33.71 16.71
CA ARG A 241 9.03 34.61 15.91
C ARG A 241 10.50 34.50 16.30
N LYS A 242 10.78 34.28 17.59
CA LYS A 242 12.15 34.24 18.16
C LYS A 242 12.90 32.93 17.89
N PHE A 243 12.21 31.85 17.47
CA PHE A 243 12.81 30.52 17.36
C PHE A 243 12.97 30.08 15.91
N GLU A 244 14.20 30.05 15.40
CA GLU A 244 14.57 29.55 14.06
C GLU A 244 13.76 30.09 12.86
N ARG A 245 13.40 31.38 12.88
CA ARG A 245 12.67 32.06 11.79
C ARG A 245 13.42 33.23 11.13
N ALA A 246 14.67 33.48 11.52
CA ALA A 246 15.48 34.60 11.04
C ALA A 246 16.33 34.21 9.84
N ARG A 247 17.65 34.07 10.02
CA ARG A 247 18.61 33.70 8.97
C ARG A 247 18.32 32.29 8.43
N GLY A 248 18.44 32.09 7.12
CA GLY A 248 18.22 30.79 6.46
C GLY A 248 16.76 30.45 6.18
N ARG A 249 15.80 31.27 6.61
CA ARG A 249 14.35 31.08 6.35
C ARG A 249 13.72 32.21 5.54
N ARG A 250 14.38 33.35 5.41
CA ARG A 250 13.85 34.56 4.77
C ARG A 250 14.91 35.20 3.89
N ASN A 251 14.51 35.70 2.72
CA ASN A 251 15.40 36.43 1.81
C ASN A 251 16.00 37.67 2.47
N SER A 252 15.24 38.35 3.34
CA SER A 252 15.64 39.58 4.03
C SER A 252 16.76 39.40 5.06
N LYS A 253 17.15 38.16 5.41
CA LYS A 253 18.12 37.87 6.48
C LYS A 253 19.24 36.96 5.94
N GLY A 254 19.99 37.46 4.97
CA GLY A 254 21.16 36.81 4.39
C GLY A 254 20.83 35.88 3.23
N PHE A 255 20.19 34.75 3.52
CA PHE A 255 19.80 33.78 2.49
C PHE A 255 18.54 33.01 2.92
N ARG A 256 17.85 32.42 1.94
CA ARG A 256 16.72 31.52 2.15
C ARG A 256 17.04 30.16 1.58
N VAL A 257 16.82 29.14 2.41
CA VAL A 257 16.82 27.73 2.02
C VAL A 257 15.38 27.27 1.80
#